data_AF-A0A0C9TYC3-F1
#
_entry.id   AF-A0A0C9TYC3-F1
#
_cell.length_a   1.000
_cell.length_b   1.000
_cell.length_c   1.000
_cell.angle_alpha   90.00
_cell.angle_beta   90.00
_cell.angle_gamma   90.00
#
_symmetry.space_group_name_H-M   'P 1'
#
loop_
_entity.id
_entity.type
_entity.pdbx_description
1 polymer ?
#
loop_
_entity_poly.entity_id
_entity_poly.type
_entity_poly.pdbx_seq_one_letter_code
_entity_poly.pdbx_strand_id
1 'polypeptide(L)' 'AVFIYNMTRADGTRVICIIIWHVDDGLGGSNNRKFLDWVKGKIGERFGISDMGSVMMYLRIKIEQNRETREIWIHQ' A
#
# COMPACT_ATOMS: atom_id res chain seq x y z
N ALA A 1 -7.94 1.30 10.92
CA ALA A 1 -7.51 2.70 10.77
C ALA A 1 -7.19 2.99 9.31
N VAL A 2 -7.36 4.24 8.86
CA VAL A 2 -6.99 4.69 7.52
C VAL A 2 -6.03 5.87 7.67
N PHE A 3 -4.89 5.79 6.99
CA PHE A 3 -3.85 6.81 6.97
C PHE A 3 -3.68 7.33 5.55
N ILE A 4 -3.72 8.65 5.38
CA ILE A 4 -3.64 9.32 4.08
C ILE A 4 -2.48 10.31 4.11
N TYR A 5 -1.57 10.15 3.17
CA TYR A 5 -0.53 11.13 2.86
C TYR A 5 -0.82 11.72 1.47
N ASN A 6 -0.98 13.04 1.39
CA ASN A 6 -1.24 13.75 0.14
C ASN A 6 -0.49 15.09 0.15
N MET A 7 0.72 15.11 -0.39
CA MET A 7 1.61 16.28 -0.37
C MET A 7 2.26 16.50 -1.73
N THR A 8 2.50 17.76 -2.06
CA THR A 8 3.35 18.17 -3.18
C THR A 8 4.75 18.43 -2.63
N ARG A 9 5.77 17.79 -3.22
CA ARG A 9 7.18 17.98 -2.86
C ARG A 9 7.72 19.29 -3.45
N ALA A 10 8.88 19.73 -2.95
CA ALA A 10 9.55 20.94 -3.43
C ALA A 10 9.89 20.89 -4.94
N ASP A 11 10.08 19.70 -5.49
CA ASP A 11 10.30 19.47 -6.93
C ASP A 11 8.99 19.49 -7.77
N GLY A 12 7.85 19.82 -7.16
CA GLY A 12 6.53 19.83 -7.80
C GLY A 12 5.84 18.46 -7.88
N THR A 13 6.49 17.37 -7.46
CA THR A 13 5.91 16.02 -7.52
C THR A 13 4.82 15.86 -6.47
N ARG A 14 3.60 15.52 -6.90
CA ARG A 14 2.51 15.15 -5.99
C ARG A 14 2.60 13.68 -5.60
N VAL A 15 2.70 13.42 -4.30
CA VAL A 15 2.72 12.07 -3.72
C VAL A 15 1.43 11.85 -2.94
N ILE A 16 0.70 10.81 -3.33
CA ILE A 16 -0.49 10.30 -2.66
C ILE A 16 -0.18 8.87 -2.20
N CYS A 17 -0.36 8.58 -0.93
CA CYS A 17 -0.22 7.25 -0.34
C CYS A 17 -1.36 7.02 0.64
N ILE A 18 -2.00 5.86 0.56
CA ILE A 18 -3.09 5.45 1.43
C ILE A 18 -2.69 4.11 2.04
N ILE A 19 -2.76 4.02 3.36
CA ILE A 19 -2.57 2.77 4.11
C ILE A 19 -3.83 2.52 4.93
N ILE A 20 -4.39 1.33 4.81
CA ILE A 20 -5.51 0.80 5.57
C ILE A 20 -4.95 -0.29 6.47
N TRP A 21 -5.34 -0.26 7.74
CA TRP A 21 -4.88 -1.21 8.74
C TRP A 21 -6.05 -1.78 9.53
N HIS A 22 -6.10 -3.10 9.67
CA HIS A 22 -7.05 -3.81 10.50
C HIS A 22 -6.34 -4.91 11.30
N VAL A 23 -6.14 -4.68 12.60
CA VAL A 23 -5.44 -5.59 13.52
C VAL A 23 -4.04 -5.98 13.01
N ASP A 24 -3.91 -7.13 12.36
CA ASP A 24 -2.70 -7.71 11.79
C ASP A 24 -2.63 -7.58 10.26
N ASP A 25 -3.74 -7.23 9.61
CA ASP A 25 -3.84 -7.06 8.16
C ASP A 25 -3.62 -5.59 7.73
N GLY A 26 -2.71 -5.39 6.77
CA GLY A 26 -2.42 -4.09 6.16
C GLY A 26 -2.59 -4.10 4.65
N LEU A 27 -3.28 -3.09 4.10
CA LEU A 27 -3.41 -2.86 2.66
C LEU A 27 -2.96 -1.42 2.35
N GLY A 28 -2.09 -1.26 1.36
CA GLY A 28 -1.53 0.05 1.04
C GLY A 28 -1.23 0.26 -0.43
N GLY A 29 -1.39 1.50 -0.89
CA GLY A 29 -1.12 1.91 -2.26
C GLY A 29 -0.60 3.34 -2.35
N SER A 30 0.21 3.62 -3.37
CA SER A 30 0.70 4.96 -3.67
C SER A 30 0.84 5.18 -5.16
N ASN A 31 0.68 6.43 -5.60
CA ASN A 31 1.05 6.86 -6.94
C ASN A 31 2.58 6.99 -7.14
N ASN A 32 3.38 6.82 -6.07
CA ASN A 32 4.83 6.87 -6.12
C ASN A 32 5.42 5.57 -5.52
N ARG A 33 5.93 4.70 -6.38
CA ARG A 33 6.49 3.39 -5.99
C ARG A 33 7.61 3.51 -4.97
N LYS A 34 8.60 4.39 -5.21
CA LYS A 34 9.75 4.59 -4.30
C LYS A 34 9.30 5.04 -2.92
N PHE A 35 8.29 5.90 -2.85
CA PHE A 35 7.72 6.33 -1.57
C PHE A 35 6.99 5.18 -0.86
N LEU A 36 6.20 4.38 -1.58
CA LEU A 36 5.54 3.21 -1.01
C LEU A 36 6.55 2.20 -0.46
N ASP A 37 7.64 1.92 -1.20
CA ASP A 37 8.68 0.99 -0.76
C ASP A 37 9.39 1.51 0.51
N TRP A 38 9.62 2.82 0.60
CA TRP A 38 10.12 3.45 1.82
C TRP A 38 9.15 3.32 3.01
N VAL A 39 7.85 3.56 2.79
CA VAL A 39 6.81 3.37 3.82
C VAL A 39 6.77 1.92 4.30
N LYS A 40 6.83 0.95 3.37
CA LYS A 40 6.90 -0.48 3.70
C LYS A 40 8.12 -0.80 4.56
N GLY A 41 9.29 -0.26 4.20
CA GLY A 41 10.50 -0.39 5.00
C GLY A 41 10.32 0.13 6.43
N LYS A 42 9.72 1.32 6.60
CA LYS A 42 9.47 1.91 7.92
C LYS A 42 8.47 1.10 8.77
N ILE A 43 7.44 0.54 8.14
CA ILE A 43 6.48 -0.33 8.81
C ILE A 43 7.17 -1.65 9.21
N GLY A 44 7.94 -2.26 8.31
CA GLY A 44 8.71 -3.48 8.59
C GLY A 44 9.71 -3.30 9.76
N GLU A 45 10.49 -2.21 9.74
CA GLU A 45 11.42 -1.84 10.83
C GLU A 45 10.71 -1.67 12.18
N ARG A 46 9.53 -1.04 12.18
CA ARG A 46 8.82 -0.67 13.42
C ARG A 46 8.02 -1.82 14.03
N PHE A 47 7.43 -2.68 13.19
CA PHE A 47 6.48 -3.71 13.60
C PHE A 47 6.99 -5.14 13.39
N GLY A 48 8.20 -5.32 12.83
CA GLY A 48 8.78 -6.64 12.58
C GLY A 48 8.03 -7.44 11.50
N ILE A 49 7.34 -6.76 10.60
CA ILE A 49 6.49 -7.39 9.57
C ILE A 49 7.38 -7.87 8.43
N SER A 50 7.34 -9.18 8.18
CA SER A 50 8.21 -9.87 7.21
C SER A 50 7.70 -9.82 5.77
N ASP A 51 6.41 -9.55 5.54
CA ASP A 51 5.84 -9.52 4.20
C ASP A 51 4.82 -8.37 4.04
N MET A 52 5.16 -7.42 3.16
CA MET A 52 4.23 -6.41 2.62
C MET A 52 4.24 -6.48 1.09
N GLY A 53 4.33 -7.69 0.53
CA GLY A 53 4.41 -7.98 -0.90
C GLY A 53 3.17 -7.55 -1.68
N SER A 54 2.92 -8.20 -2.82
CA SER A 54 1.68 -7.98 -3.56
C SER A 54 0.51 -8.48 -2.72
N VAL A 55 -0.49 -7.65 -2.48
CA VAL A 55 -1.67 -8.08 -1.72
C VAL A 55 -2.47 -9.04 -2.58
N MET A 56 -2.49 -10.32 -2.17
CA MET A 56 -3.31 -11.37 -2.75
C MET A 56 -4.56 -11.64 -1.91
N MET A 57 -4.50 -11.36 -0.61
CA MET A 57 -5.63 -11.43 0.33
C MET A 57 -5.56 -10.31 1.36
N TYR A 58 -6.73 -9.78 1.73
CA TYR A 58 -6.91 -8.85 2.84
C TYR A 58 -8.26 -9.15 3.52
N LEU A 59 -8.30 -9.46 4.82
CA LEU A 59 -9.54 -9.83 5.52
C LEU A 59 -10.34 -10.97 4.83
N ARG A 60 -9.63 -11.97 4.29
CA ARG A 60 -10.18 -13.08 3.47
C ARG A 60 -10.80 -12.67 2.13
N ILE A 61 -10.70 -11.40 1.75
CA ILE A 61 -11.08 -10.92 0.42
C ILE A 61 -9.89 -11.15 -0.50
N LYS A 62 -10.12 -11.87 -1.60
CA LYS A 62 -9.07 -12.11 -2.60
C LYS A 62 -8.95 -10.89 -3.50
N ILE A 63 -7.71 -10.45 -3.70
CA ILE A 63 -7.38 -9.31 -4.56
C ILE A 63 -6.47 -9.82 -5.67
N GLU A 64 -6.89 -9.62 -6.92
CA GLU A 64 -6.05 -9.87 -8.10
C GLU A 64 -5.64 -8.54 -8.72
N GLN A 65 -4.37 -8.42 -9.11
CA GLN A 65 -3.83 -7.21 -9.72
C GLN A 65 -3.24 -7.55 -11.08
N ASN A 66 -3.74 -6.91 -12.13
CA ASN A 66 -3.09 -6.94 -13.44
C ASN A 66 -2.31 -5.63 -13.65
N ARG A 67 -0.98 -5.73 -13.62
CA ARG A 67 -0.10 -4.55 -13.75
C ARG A 67 -0.03 -4.01 -15.17
N GLU A 68 -0.28 -4.84 -16.17
CA GLU A 68 -0.23 -4.43 -17.59
C GLU A 68 -1.46 -3.57 -17.93
N THR A 69 -2.63 -4.01 -17.48
CA THR A 69 -3.91 -3.30 -17.71
C THR A 69 -4.23 -2.28 -16.61
N ARG A 70 -3.49 -2.30 -15.49
CA ARG A 70 -3.74 -1.48 -14.28
C ARG A 70 -5.10 -1.76 -13.64
N GLU A 71 -5.55 -3.00 -13.73
CA GLU A 71 -6.82 -3.44 -13.16
C GLU A 71 -6.63 -4.10 -11.79
N ILE A 72 -7.65 -3.99 -10.95
CA ILE A 72 -7.75 -4.67 -9.66
C ILE A 72 -9.11 -5.35 -9.60
N TRP A 73 -9.11 -6.65 -9.34
CA TRP A 73 -10.32 -7.46 -9.14
C TRP A 73 -10.42 -7.84 -7.66
N ILE A 74 -11.62 -7.72 -7.10
CA ILE A 74 -11.91 -7.97 -5.69
C ILE A 74 -12.98 -9.06 -5.65
N HIS A 75 -12.68 -10.18 -4.98
CA HIS A 75 -13.57 -11.32 -4.85
C HIS A 75 -13.89 -11.57 -3.37
N GLN A 76 -15.16 -11.80 -3.07
CA GLN A 76 -15.67 -12.13 -1.74
C GLN A 76 -16.14 -13.58 -1.68
#